data_AF-A0A926ATS1-F1
#
_entry.id   AF-A0A926ATS1-F1
#
_cell.length_a   1.000
_cell.length_b   1.000
_cell.length_c   1.000
_cell.angle_alpha   90.00
_cell.angle_beta   90.00
_cell.angle_gamma   90.00
#
_symmetry.space_group_name_H-M   'P 1'
#
loop_
_entity.id
_entity.type
_entity.pdbx_description
1 polymer ?
#
loop_
_entity_poly.entity_id
_entity_poly.type
_entity_poly.pdbx_seq_one_letter_code
_entity_poly.pdbx_strand_id
1 'polypeptide(L)'
;MLKHSAGRWVFVSEQALEGFLSEHLEELGLTLLQRQYVAVEDRSDLLAVDESGALVILELKNVEDSGIVAQLTRYYSTVIQERPHSGRVDYSLPVRLIAIAPGFRRQNFVDRKYSRLDFVFLRHSIEENATGLTLHLTDVDGGQADVLIPVEGEYARPDPAAEISNRILKGIV
;
A
#
# COMPACT_ATOMS: atom_id res chain seq x y z
N MET A 1 2.32 -16.06 2.07
CA MET A 1 2.40 -14.59 2.18
C MET A 1 2.99 -13.95 0.93
N LEU A 2 4.21 -14.35 0.54
CA LEU A 2 4.85 -13.92 -0.71
C LEU A 2 4.94 -15.05 -1.74
N LYS A 3 5.15 -14.68 -3.00
CA LYS A 3 5.56 -15.59 -4.09
C LYS A 3 6.63 -14.93 -4.94
N HIS A 4 7.48 -15.73 -5.57
CA HIS A 4 8.36 -15.25 -6.62
C HIS A 4 7.63 -15.27 -7.96
N SER A 5 7.69 -14.16 -8.70
CA SER A 5 7.02 -14.00 -9.99
C SER A 5 7.82 -13.08 -10.89
N ALA A 6 8.22 -13.58 -12.07
CA ALA A 6 8.98 -12.83 -13.06
C ALA A 6 10.27 -12.19 -12.51
N GLY A 7 11.03 -12.91 -11.69
CA GLY A 7 12.31 -12.42 -11.15
C GLY A 7 12.19 -11.48 -9.96
N ARG A 8 11.02 -11.37 -9.33
CA ARG A 8 10.81 -10.52 -8.15
C ARG A 8 9.88 -11.18 -7.12
N TRP A 9 10.08 -10.83 -5.85
CA TRP A 9 9.16 -11.17 -4.78
C TRP A 9 7.95 -10.24 -4.80
N VAL A 10 6.75 -10.81 -4.63
CA VAL A 10 5.48 -10.06 -4.57
C VAL A 10 4.55 -10.68 -3.53
N PHE A 11 3.67 -9.87 -2.95
CA PHE A 11 2.55 -10.38 -2.16
C PHE A 11 1.63 -11.24 -3.03
N VAL A 12 1.11 -12.32 -2.46
CA VAL A 12 0.23 -13.25 -3.20
C VAL A 12 -1.13 -12.65 -3.54
N SER A 13 -1.59 -11.68 -2.74
CA SER A 13 -2.87 -10.96 -2.89
C SER A 13 -2.84 -9.62 -2.17
N GLU A 14 -3.76 -8.71 -2.50
CA GLU A 14 -3.92 -7.42 -1.78
C GLU A 14 -4.22 -7.65 -0.30
N GLN A 15 -5.00 -8.68 0.04
CA GLN A 15 -5.24 -9.09 1.42
C GLN A 15 -3.96 -9.49 2.16
N ALA A 16 -2.98 -10.11 1.49
CA ALA A 16 -1.70 -10.44 2.10
C ALA A 16 -0.84 -9.19 2.36
N LEU A 17 -0.88 -8.21 1.45
CA LEU A 17 -0.25 -6.90 1.62
C LEU A 17 -0.92 -6.12 2.78
N GLU A 18 -2.25 -6.08 2.81
CA GLU A 18 -3.04 -5.44 3.87
C GLU A 18 -2.75 -6.06 5.23
N GLY A 19 -2.74 -7.40 5.32
CA GLY A 19 -2.42 -8.11 6.55
C GLY A 19 -1.03 -7.75 7.07
N PHE A 20 -0.02 -7.81 6.20
CA PHE A 20 1.35 -7.44 6.55
C PHE A 20 1.44 -5.99 7.00
N LEU A 21 1.00 -5.04 6.18
CA LEU A 21 1.10 -3.62 6.52
C LEU A 21 0.30 -3.24 7.77
N SER A 22 -0.83 -3.89 8.04
CA SER A 22 -1.63 -3.61 9.24
C SER A 22 -0.88 -3.89 10.55
N GLU A 23 0.08 -4.82 10.53
CA GLU A 23 0.94 -5.16 11.67
C GLU A 23 2.19 -4.27 11.74
N HIS A 24 2.47 -3.53 10.65
CA HIS A 24 3.68 -2.74 10.44
C HIS A 24 3.38 -1.27 10.06
N LEU A 25 2.28 -0.71 10.57
CA LEU A 25 1.95 0.71 10.34
C LEU A 25 2.78 1.65 11.22
N GLU A 26 3.29 1.17 12.35
CA GLU A 26 4.08 1.99 13.27
C GLU A 26 5.41 2.43 12.62
N GLU A 27 5.98 1.62 11.71
CA GLU A 27 7.15 1.96 10.90
C GLU A 27 6.91 3.17 9.97
N LEU A 28 5.63 3.49 9.68
CA LEU A 28 5.24 4.69 8.95
C LEU A 28 4.84 5.85 9.88
N GLY A 29 4.99 5.70 11.20
CA GLY A 29 4.52 6.65 12.21
C GLY A 29 2.99 6.68 12.30
N LEU A 30 2.32 5.57 11.97
CA LEU A 30 0.87 5.46 11.94
C LEU A 30 0.38 4.44 12.98
N THR A 31 -0.69 4.78 13.69
CA THR A 31 -1.42 3.86 14.55
C THR A 31 -2.69 3.38 13.86
N LEU A 32 -2.82 2.06 13.69
CA LEU A 32 -4.01 1.45 13.12
C LEU A 32 -5.27 1.75 13.95
N LEU A 33 -6.33 2.18 13.28
CA LEU A 33 -7.67 2.29 13.87
C LEU A 33 -8.53 1.10 13.46
N GLN A 34 -8.55 0.77 12.17
CA GLN A 34 -9.43 -0.25 11.62
C GLN A 34 -8.94 -0.75 10.27
N ARG A 35 -9.04 -2.05 10.06
CA ARG A 35 -8.93 -2.68 8.73
C ARG A 35 -10.28 -2.76 8.08
N GLN A 36 -10.31 -2.64 6.76
CA GLN A 36 -11.48 -2.91 5.92
C GLN A 36 -12.73 -2.15 6.40
N TYR A 37 -12.60 -0.84 6.63
CA TYR A 37 -13.74 -0.02 7.05
C TYR A 37 -14.80 -0.03 5.95
N VAL A 38 -15.96 -0.62 6.28
CA VAL A 38 -17.09 -0.78 5.35
C VAL A 38 -18.04 0.39 5.52
N ALA A 39 -18.18 1.16 4.45
CA ALA A 39 -19.29 2.06 4.22
C ALA A 39 -20.38 1.36 3.39
N VAL A 40 -21.52 2.03 3.21
CA VAL A 40 -22.69 1.49 2.49
C VAL A 40 -22.35 0.95 1.08
N GLU A 41 -21.44 1.59 0.34
CA GLU A 41 -21.10 1.20 -1.04
C GLU A 41 -19.60 0.95 -1.27
N ASP A 42 -18.76 1.17 -0.27
CA ASP A 42 -17.31 1.27 -0.43
C ASP A 42 -16.59 0.67 0.79
N ARG A 43 -15.38 0.16 0.60
CA ARG A 43 -14.58 -0.44 1.66
C ARG A 43 -13.13 0.03 1.57
N SER A 44 -12.69 0.86 2.51
CA SER A 44 -11.30 1.30 2.57
C SER A 44 -10.42 0.23 3.22
N ASP A 45 -9.22 0.01 2.68
CA ASP A 45 -8.33 -1.03 3.19
C ASP A 45 -7.89 -0.77 4.64
N LEU A 46 -7.38 0.42 4.95
CA LEU A 46 -6.94 0.76 6.32
C LEU A 46 -7.34 2.20 6.70
N LEU A 47 -7.78 2.36 7.94
CA LEU A 47 -7.88 3.64 8.63
C LEU A 47 -6.85 3.69 9.76
N ALA A 48 -6.14 4.80 9.86
CA ALA A 48 -5.10 5.03 10.85
C ALA A 48 -5.12 6.49 11.34
N VAL A 49 -4.33 6.78 12.37
CA VAL A 49 -3.98 8.14 12.77
C VAL A 49 -2.47 8.27 12.82
N ASP A 50 -1.97 9.49 12.60
CA ASP A 50 -0.59 9.80 12.92
C ASP A 50 -0.39 10.22 14.37
N GLU A 51 0.85 10.55 14.74
CA GLU A 51 1.23 10.98 16.09
C GLU A 51 0.46 12.21 16.59
N SER A 52 -0.08 13.04 15.69
CA SER A 52 -0.89 14.22 16.05
C SER A 52 -2.37 13.89 16.25
N GLY A 53 -2.79 12.67 15.94
CA GLY A 53 -4.19 12.27 15.93
C GLY A 53 -4.93 12.63 14.63
N ALA A 54 -4.22 13.10 13.61
CA ALA A 54 -4.80 13.39 12.30
C ALA A 54 -5.14 12.09 11.57
N LEU A 55 -6.29 12.06 10.91
CA LEU A 55 -6.78 10.89 10.18
C LEU A 55 -5.89 10.60 8.96
N VAL A 56 -5.58 9.32 8.78
CA VAL A 56 -4.90 8.79 7.59
C VAL A 56 -5.73 7.66 7.00
N ILE A 57 -6.09 7.78 5.72
CA ILE A 57 -6.85 6.76 4.98
C ILE A 57 -5.90 6.12 3.97
N LEU A 58 -5.78 4.80 4.00
CA LEU A 58 -4.88 4.07 3.10
C LEU A 58 -5.66 3.15 2.16
N GLU A 59 -5.22 3.13 0.90
CA GLU A 59 -5.65 2.18 -0.13
C GLU A 59 -4.43 1.47 -0.70
N LEU A 60 -4.52 0.14 -0.79
CA LEU A 60 -3.42 -0.75 -1.10
C LEU A 60 -3.70 -1.47 -2.42
N LYS A 61 -2.68 -1.60 -3.27
CA LYS A 61 -2.76 -2.38 -4.50
C LYS A 61 -1.54 -3.27 -4.67
N ASN A 62 -1.77 -4.48 -5.19
CA ASN A 62 -0.68 -5.39 -5.60
C ASN A 62 -0.28 -5.25 -7.07
N VAL A 63 -1.04 -4.47 -7.83
CA VAL A 63 -0.80 -4.14 -9.24
C VAL A 63 -1.05 -2.65 -9.44
N GLU A 64 -0.60 -2.10 -10.57
CA GLU A 64 -0.98 -0.73 -10.91
C GLU A 64 -2.48 -0.63 -11.15
N ASP A 65 -3.11 0.39 -10.55
CA ASP A 65 -4.54 0.66 -10.68
C ASP A 65 -4.79 2.14 -10.99
N SER A 66 -5.59 2.42 -12.03
CA SER A 66 -5.91 3.79 -12.43
C SER A 66 -7.00 4.45 -11.57
N GLY A 67 -7.76 3.68 -10.81
CA GLY A 67 -8.89 4.13 -9.98
C GLY A 67 -8.52 4.47 -8.53
N ILE A 68 -7.29 4.20 -8.08
CA ILE A 68 -6.87 4.34 -6.68
C ILE A 68 -7.14 5.73 -6.06
N VAL A 69 -6.94 6.81 -6.84
CA VAL A 69 -7.22 8.19 -6.40
C VAL A 69 -8.71 8.41 -6.23
N ALA A 70 -9.52 7.89 -7.17
CA ALA A 70 -10.97 7.99 -7.09
C ALA A 70 -11.53 7.17 -5.91
N GLN A 71 -10.96 5.98 -5.63
CA GLN A 71 -11.31 5.17 -4.47
C GLN A 71 -11.05 5.93 -3.16
N LEU A 72 -9.81 6.40 -2.96
CA LEU A 72 -9.45 7.21 -1.79
C LEU A 72 -10.31 8.46 -1.64
N THR A 73 -10.68 9.12 -2.75
CA THR A 73 -11.59 10.28 -2.72
C THR A 73 -12.98 9.91 -2.20
N ARG A 74 -13.53 8.76 -2.61
CA ARG A 74 -14.82 8.29 -2.09
C ARG A 74 -14.73 7.92 -0.62
N TYR A 75 -13.67 7.21 -0.22
CA TYR A 75 -13.46 6.85 1.18
C TYR A 75 -13.31 8.09 2.07
N TYR A 76 -12.56 9.11 1.62
CA TYR A 76 -12.48 10.40 2.29
C TYR A 76 -13.88 11.00 2.51
N SER A 77 -14.70 11.07 1.45
CA SER A 77 -16.06 11.62 1.55
C SER A 77 -16.87 10.90 2.62
N THR A 78 -16.83 9.56 2.63
CA THR A 78 -17.60 8.78 3.59
C THR A 78 -17.08 8.91 5.02
N VAL A 79 -15.77 8.78 5.23
CA VAL A 79 -15.17 8.81 6.58
C VAL A 79 -15.34 10.19 7.21
N ILE A 80 -15.24 11.28 6.44
CA ILE A 80 -15.49 12.64 6.95
C ILE A 80 -16.96 12.85 7.32
N GLN A 81 -17.89 12.24 6.59
CA GLN A 81 -19.32 12.32 6.87
C GLN A 81 -19.70 11.53 8.12
N GLU A 82 -19.20 10.30 8.25
CA GLU A 82 -19.56 9.38 9.32
C GLU A 82 -18.77 9.61 10.61
N ARG A 83 -17.56 10.17 10.50
CA ARG A 83 -16.63 10.47 11.59
C ARG A 83 -16.40 9.29 12.54
N PRO A 84 -16.03 8.09 12.05
CA PRO A 84 -15.73 6.96 12.90
C PRO A 84 -14.55 7.25 13.84
N HIS A 85 -14.48 6.56 14.98
CA HIS A 85 -13.37 6.70 15.93
C HIS A 85 -13.15 8.12 16.45
N SER A 86 -14.20 8.93 16.61
CA SER A 86 -14.12 10.34 17.05
C SER A 86 -13.46 10.56 18.42
N GLY A 87 -13.31 9.52 19.24
CA GLY A 87 -12.52 9.58 20.48
C GLY A 87 -11.00 9.43 20.28
N ARG A 88 -10.56 9.07 19.07
CA ARG A 88 -9.14 8.86 18.69
C ARG A 88 -8.69 9.74 17.53
N VAL A 89 -9.63 10.25 16.72
CA VAL A 89 -9.37 11.08 15.55
C VAL A 89 -9.72 12.53 15.83
N ASP A 90 -8.77 13.43 15.61
CA ASP A 90 -9.03 14.87 15.57
C ASP A 90 -9.44 15.29 14.14
N TYR A 91 -10.75 15.39 13.92
CA TYR A 91 -11.33 15.82 12.63
C TYR A 91 -11.16 17.32 12.33
N SER A 92 -10.51 18.09 13.22
CA SER A 92 -10.10 19.47 12.91
C SER A 92 -8.78 19.54 12.14
N LEU A 93 -7.99 18.46 12.17
CA LEU A 93 -6.72 18.37 11.46
C LEU A 93 -6.90 17.95 9.99
N PRO A 94 -5.96 18.31 9.11
CA PRO A 94 -5.96 17.83 7.72
C PRO A 94 -5.90 16.31 7.64
N VAL A 95 -6.67 15.71 6.74
CA VAL A 95 -6.64 14.26 6.48
C VAL A 95 -5.66 13.95 5.37
N ARG A 96 -4.84 12.92 5.58
CA ARG A 96 -3.91 12.40 4.57
C ARG A 96 -4.47 11.15 3.90
N LEU A 97 -4.30 11.06 2.59
CA LEU A 97 -4.72 9.93 1.76
C LEU A 97 -3.47 9.24 1.21
N ILE A 98 -3.18 8.04 1.69
CA ILE A 98 -1.97 7.31 1.29
C ILE A 98 -2.37 6.20 0.33
N ALA A 99 -1.81 6.25 -0.88
CA ALA A 99 -1.91 5.18 -1.85
C ALA A 99 -0.63 4.36 -1.82
N ILE A 100 -0.73 3.04 -1.64
CA ILE A 100 0.43 2.13 -1.63
C ILE A 100 0.28 1.12 -2.77
N ALA A 101 1.14 1.19 -3.78
CA ALA A 101 1.05 0.35 -4.98
C ALA A 101 2.45 0.03 -5.54
N PRO A 102 2.63 -1.01 -6.39
CA PRO A 102 3.95 -1.27 -6.98
C PRO A 102 4.36 -0.22 -8.03
N GLY A 103 3.43 0.65 -8.44
CA GLY A 103 3.65 1.72 -9.40
C GLY A 103 2.39 2.55 -9.58
N PHE A 104 2.56 3.75 -10.14
CA PHE A 104 1.47 4.69 -10.42
C PHE A 104 1.52 5.12 -11.87
N ARG A 105 0.35 5.19 -12.51
CA ARG A 105 0.22 5.61 -13.90
C ARG A 105 0.05 7.11 -14.00
N ARG A 106 0.32 7.65 -15.19
CA ARG A 106 0.12 9.07 -15.51
C ARG A 106 -1.25 9.59 -15.07
N GLN A 107 -2.31 8.80 -15.22
CA GLN A 107 -3.66 9.19 -14.82
C GLN A 107 -3.75 9.46 -13.31
N ASN A 108 -3.16 8.60 -12.47
CA ASN A 108 -3.15 8.82 -11.02
C ASN A 108 -2.49 10.15 -10.66
N PHE A 109 -1.39 10.50 -11.33
CA PHE A 109 -0.71 11.78 -11.10
C PHE A 109 -1.54 12.98 -11.58
N VAL A 110 -2.27 12.86 -12.69
CA VAL A 110 -3.19 13.90 -13.17
C VAL A 110 -4.32 14.09 -12.17
N ASP A 111 -4.96 13.00 -11.73
CA ASP A 111 -6.08 13.05 -10.79
C ASP A 111 -5.64 13.64 -9.46
N ARG A 112 -4.46 13.23 -8.95
CA ARG A 112 -3.84 13.82 -7.76
C ARG A 112 -3.57 15.31 -7.95
N LYS A 113 -2.92 15.71 -9.04
CA LYS A 113 -2.49 17.10 -9.30
C LYS A 113 -3.66 18.08 -9.29
N TYR A 114 -4.82 17.66 -9.78
CA TYR A 114 -6.01 18.51 -9.83
C TYR A 114 -6.98 18.27 -8.67
N SER A 115 -6.64 17.37 -7.74
CA SER A 115 -7.36 17.22 -6.49
C SER A 115 -7.02 18.34 -5.50
N ARG A 116 -7.95 18.61 -4.58
CA ARG A 116 -7.72 19.50 -3.42
C ARG A 116 -7.39 18.73 -2.14
N LEU A 117 -7.35 17.40 -2.21
CA LEU A 117 -7.06 16.52 -1.08
C LEU A 117 -5.57 16.22 -1.00
N ASP A 118 -5.08 15.90 0.20
CA ASP A 118 -3.68 15.63 0.45
C ASP A 118 -3.34 14.15 0.18
N PHE A 119 -2.69 13.90 -0.95
CA PHE A 119 -2.36 12.54 -1.40
C PHE A 119 -0.86 12.27 -1.31
N VAL A 120 -0.51 11.17 -0.66
CA VAL A 120 0.84 10.60 -0.67
C VAL A 120 0.82 9.31 -1.49
N PHE A 121 1.77 9.18 -2.41
CA PHE A 121 1.94 7.97 -3.22
C PHE A 121 3.22 7.26 -2.77
N LEU A 122 3.06 6.08 -2.17
CA LEU A 122 4.17 5.21 -1.79
C LEU A 122 4.25 4.05 -2.77
N ARG A 123 5.39 3.93 -3.44
CA ARG A 123 5.69 2.76 -4.26
C ARG A 123 6.21 1.64 -3.35
N HIS A 124 5.62 0.45 -3.46
CA HIS A 124 6.16 -0.73 -2.78
C HIS A 124 6.95 -1.66 -3.69
N SER A 125 8.02 -2.23 -3.15
CA SER A 125 8.78 -3.32 -3.77
C SER A 125 9.35 -4.24 -2.70
N ILE A 126 9.60 -5.51 -3.05
CA ILE A 126 10.25 -6.46 -2.15
C ILE A 126 11.61 -6.81 -2.72
N GLU A 127 12.65 -6.59 -1.93
CA GLU A 127 14.03 -6.92 -2.27
C GLU A 127 14.55 -8.04 -1.38
N GLU A 128 15.38 -8.91 -1.94
CA GLU A 128 16.09 -9.96 -1.22
C GLU A 128 17.53 -9.51 -0.99
N ASN A 129 17.98 -9.57 0.25
CA ASN A 129 19.34 -9.28 0.66
C ASN A 129 19.92 -10.44 1.50
N ALA A 130 21.16 -10.29 1.96
CA ALA A 130 21.85 -11.34 2.72
C ALA A 130 21.13 -11.76 4.02
N THR A 131 20.29 -10.89 4.57
CA THR A 131 19.58 -11.08 5.85
C THR A 131 18.11 -11.50 5.69
N GLY A 132 17.57 -11.48 4.47
CA GLY A 132 16.19 -11.89 4.21
C GLY A 132 15.50 -11.02 3.17
N LEU A 133 14.17 -10.98 3.24
CA LEU A 133 13.34 -10.14 2.39
C LEU A 133 13.00 -8.83 3.13
N THR A 134 12.91 -7.74 2.37
CA THR A 134 12.56 -6.43 2.90
C THR A 134 11.50 -5.80 1.99
N LEU A 135 10.41 -5.31 2.58
CA LEU A 135 9.46 -4.43 1.92
C LEU A 135 10.02 -3.01 1.94
N HIS A 136 10.18 -2.43 0.77
CA HIS A 136 10.55 -1.03 0.59
C HIS A 136 9.29 -0.25 0.28
N LEU A 137 9.07 0.85 1.00
CA LEU A 137 8.04 1.85 0.68
C LEU A 137 8.74 3.17 0.36
N THR A 138 8.69 3.57 -0.91
CA THR A 138 9.35 4.78 -1.42
C THR A 138 8.33 5.83 -1.80
N ASP A 139 8.45 7.04 -1.24
CA ASP A 139 7.68 8.19 -1.69
C ASP A 139 8.08 8.57 -3.12
N VAL A 140 7.10 8.61 -4.02
CA VAL A 140 7.34 8.92 -5.44
C VAL A 140 7.78 10.36 -5.70
N ASP A 141 7.49 11.27 -4.77
CA ASP A 141 7.89 12.69 -4.85
C ASP A 141 9.19 12.95 -4.07
N GLY A 142 9.73 11.95 -3.36
CA GLY A 142 10.96 12.05 -2.57
C GLY A 142 10.79 12.84 -1.26
N GLY A 143 9.56 13.01 -0.78
CA GLY A 143 9.24 13.74 0.45
C GLY A 143 9.51 12.94 1.73
N GLN A 144 9.16 11.65 1.76
CA GLN A 144 9.49 10.72 2.85
C GLN A 144 10.70 9.84 2.51
N ALA A 145 11.48 9.51 3.55
CA ALA A 145 12.53 8.51 3.46
C ALA A 145 11.94 7.13 3.17
N ASP A 146 12.70 6.28 2.47
CA ASP A 146 12.32 4.89 2.25
C ASP A 146 12.09 4.19 3.58
N VAL A 147 10.89 3.62 3.76
CA VAL A 147 10.58 2.77 4.90
C VAL A 147 10.91 1.33 4.54
N LEU A 148 11.77 0.71 5.35
CA LEU A 148 12.24 -0.65 5.16
C LEU A 148 11.67 -1.54 6.25
N ILE A 149 10.83 -2.49 5.85
CA ILE A 149 10.16 -3.40 6.78
C ILE A 149 10.65 -4.82 6.50
N PRO A 150 11.41 -5.46 7.42
CA PRO A 150 11.79 -6.85 7.28
C PRO A 150 10.55 -7.73 7.10
N VAL A 151 10.58 -8.61 6.11
CA VAL A 151 9.53 -9.61 5.97
C VAL A 151 10.03 -10.86 6.68
N GLU A 152 9.31 -11.29 7.72
CA GLU A 152 9.58 -12.53 8.46
C GLU A 152 8.71 -13.70 7.98
N GLY A 153 9.23 -14.94 8.04
CA GLY A 153 8.47 -16.17 7.76
C GLY A 153 9.00 -17.08 6.64
N GLU A 154 8.31 -18.20 6.41
CA GLU A 154 8.62 -19.15 5.34
C GLU A 154 8.05 -18.66 3.99
N TYR A 155 8.92 -18.55 2.98
CA TYR A 155 8.53 -18.24 1.61
C TYR A 155 8.85 -19.42 0.70
N ALA A 156 7.92 -19.77 -0.18
CA ALA A 156 8.19 -20.77 -1.22
C ALA A 156 9.22 -20.19 -2.20
N ARG A 157 10.47 -20.65 -2.08
CA ARG A 157 11.48 -20.39 -3.10
C ARG A 157 11.06 -21.12 -4.39
N PRO A 158 11.09 -20.45 -5.54
CA PRO A 158 10.84 -21.13 -6.81
C PRO A 158 11.92 -22.19 -7.02
N ASP A 159 11.53 -23.35 -7.57
CA ASP A 159 12.49 -24.34 -8.04
C ASP A 159 13.34 -23.71 -9.15
N PRO A 160 14.68 -23.59 -8.99
CA PRO A 160 15.56 -23.02 -10.01
C PRO A 160 15.39 -23.68 -11.39
N ALA A 161 15.02 -24.96 -11.45
CA ALA A 161 14.82 -25.69 -12.70
C ALA A 161 13.56 -25.22 -13.46
N ALA A 162 12.50 -24.82 -12.77
CA ALA A 162 11.26 -24.35 -13.38
C ALA A 162 11.42 -22.94 -13.99
N GLU A 163 12.29 -22.11 -13.41
CA GLU A 163 12.53 -20.74 -13.87
C GLU A 163 13.39 -20.68 -15.14
N ILE A 164 14.38 -21.58 -15.26
CA ILE A 164 15.19 -21.76 -16.47
C ILE A 164 14.31 -22.24 -17.63
N SER A 165 13.43 -23.22 -17.39
CA SER A 165 12.56 -23.78 -18.42
C SER A 165 11.58 -22.74 -18.99
N ASN A 166 11.01 -21.88 -18.14
CA ASN A 166 10.12 -20.79 -18.56
C ASN A 166 10.85 -19.66 -19.32
N ARG A 167 12.12 -19.39 -18.99
CA ARG A 167 12.95 -18.43 -19.74
C ARG A 167 13.29 -18.95 -21.14
N ILE A 168 13.60 -20.24 -21.27
CA ILE A 168 13.91 -20.87 -22.56
C ILE A 168 12.65 -20.88 -23.45
N LEU A 169 11.48 -21.23 -22.92
CA LEU A 169 10.23 -21.27 -23.69
C LEU A 169 9.74 -19.89 -24.16
N LYS A 170 10.02 -18.82 -23.40
CA LYS A 170 9.66 -17.43 -23.79
C LYS A 170 10.69 -16.74 -24.69
N GLY A 171 11.87 -17.34 -24.88
CA GLY A 171 12.96 -16.84 -25.72
C GLY A 171 13.03 -17.46 -27.12
N ILE A 172 12.11 -18.36 -27.47
CA ILE A 172 11.97 -18.92 -28.81
C ILE A 172 10.74 -18.28 -29.46
N VAL A 173 10.95 -17.11 -30.08
CA VAL A 173 10.10 -16.56 -31.15
C VAL A 173 11.03 -16.12 -32.27
#